data_AF-A0A1H9I603-F1
#
_entry.id   AF-A0A1H9I603-F1
#
_cell.length_a   1.000
_cell.length_b   1.000
_cell.length_c   1.000
_cell.angle_alpha   90.00
_cell.angle_beta   90.00
_cell.angle_gamma   90.00
#
_symmetry.space_group_name_H-M   'P 1'
#
loop_
_entity.id
_entity.type
_entity.pdbx_description
1 polymer ?
#
loop_
_entity_poly.entity_id
_entity_poly.type
_entity_poly.pdbx_seq_one_letter_code
_entity_poly.pdbx_strand_id
1 'polypeptide(L)' 'MAAMEFYLRVGDPTTCGGKILTGDQTLSWYGVAGAREGDAVSCGQSPGTYKILGGTSDSWDEGRRLA' A
#
# COMPACT_ATOMS: atom_id res chain seq x y z
N MET A 1 -2.22 -23.79 5.39
CA MET A 1 -3.14 -22.70 5.00
C MET A 1 -2.36 -21.82 4.05
N ALA A 2 -2.72 -21.78 2.76
CA ALA A 2 -2.06 -20.88 1.81
C ALA A 2 -2.51 -19.45 2.14
N ALA A 3 -1.56 -18.58 2.50
CA ALA A 3 -1.83 -17.15 2.53
C ALA A 3 -1.95 -16.72 1.07
N MET A 4 -3.12 -16.22 0.68
CA MET A 4 -3.28 -15.60 -0.64
C MET A 4 -2.69 -14.20 -0.51
N GLU A 5 -1.52 -14.00 -1.10
CA GLU A 5 -0.84 -12.71 -1.06
C GLU A 5 -1.52 -11.79 -2.07
N PHE A 6 -2.01 -10.65 -1.57
CA PHE A 6 -2.63 -9.61 -2.37
C PHE A 6 -1.78 -8.35 -2.25
N TYR A 7 -1.46 -7.74 -3.40
CA TYR A 7 -0.83 -6.44 -3.42
C TYR A 7 -1.85 -5.34 -3.19
N LEU A 8 -1.48 -4.38 -2.35
CA LEU A 8 -2.27 -3.22 -2.04
C LEU A 8 -2.17 -2.16 -3.14
N ARG A 9 -3.21 -1.36 -3.28
CA ARG A 9 -3.33 -0.32 -4.30
C ARG A 9 -3.86 0.97 -3.70
N VAL A 10 -3.63 2.08 -4.40
CA VAL A 10 -4.23 3.37 -4.05
C VAL A 10 -5.75 3.25 -3.95
N GLY A 11 -6.31 3.71 -2.84
CA GLY A 11 -7.73 3.64 -2.54
C GLY A 11 -8.14 2.43 -1.70
N ASP A 12 -7.28 1.42 -1.53
CA ASP A 12 -7.61 0.27 -0.68
C ASP A 12 -7.81 0.71 0.79
N PRO A 13 -8.80 0.13 1.48
CA PRO A 13 -9.17 0.54 2.82
C PRO A 13 -8.11 0.12 3.84
N THR A 14 -7.82 1.00 4.79
CA THR A 14 -7.01 0.66 5.96
C THR A 14 -7.89 0.17 7.10
N THR A 15 -7.34 -0.67 7.98
CA THR A 15 -8.03 -1.16 9.18
C THR A 15 -8.44 -0.04 10.15
N CYS A 16 -7.80 1.12 10.06
CA CYS A 16 -8.18 2.33 10.78
C CYS A 16 -9.40 3.06 10.16
N GLY A 17 -10.03 2.52 9.11
CA GLY A 17 -11.13 3.17 8.40
C GLY A 17 -10.68 4.34 7.51
N GLY A 18 -9.40 4.39 7.16
CA GLY A 18 -8.89 5.30 6.13
C GLY A 18 -8.62 4.56 4.83
N LYS A 19 -7.70 5.08 4.01
CA LYS A 19 -7.34 4.48 2.71
C LYS A 19 -5.91 4.80 2.31
N ILE A 20 -5.38 4.03 1.37
CA ILE A 20 -4.09 4.32 0.74
C ILE A 20 -4.26 5.52 -0.20
N LEU A 21 -3.34 6.49 -0.09
CA LEU A 21 -3.42 7.78 -0.78
C LEU A 21 -2.45 7.87 -1.96
N THR A 22 -1.27 7.27 -1.84
CA THR A 22 -0.22 7.30 -2.87
C THR A 22 0.25 5.90 -3.22
N GLY A 23 0.86 5.77 -4.39
CA GLY A 23 1.38 4.52 -4.96
C GLY A 23 2.28 4.83 -6.14
N ASP A 24 2.87 3.80 -6.76
CA ASP A 24 3.56 3.93 -8.05
C ASP A 24 2.67 3.55 -9.23
N GLN A 25 2.80 4.30 -10.32
CA GLN A 25 2.19 3.95 -11.60
C GLN A 25 3.03 2.96 -12.42
N THR A 26 4.34 2.84 -12.16
CA THR A 26 5.19 1.79 -12.76
C THR A 26 4.68 0.40 -12.39
N LEU A 27 4.19 0.26 -11.17
CA LEU A 27 3.52 -0.91 -10.64
C LEU A 27 2.01 -0.64 -10.56
N SER A 28 1.29 -0.80 -11.66
CA SER A 28 -0.16 -0.62 -11.67
C SER A 28 -0.91 -1.96 -11.76
N TRP A 29 -1.95 -2.08 -10.94
CA TRP A 29 -2.82 -3.23 -10.91
C TRP A 29 -4.21 -2.79 -11.35
N TYR A 30 -4.64 -3.28 -12.51
CA TYR A 30 -5.91 -2.88 -13.12
C TYR A 30 -6.02 -1.36 -13.36
N GLY A 31 -4.90 -0.73 -13.71
CA GLY A 31 -4.83 0.73 -13.95
C GLY A 31 -4.79 1.59 -12.69
N VAL A 32 -4.69 0.98 -11.50
CA VAL A 32 -4.54 1.68 -10.23
C VAL A 32 -3.12 1.51 -9.72
N ALA A 33 -2.51 2.60 -9.29
CA ALA A 33 -1.16 2.59 -8.74
C ALA A 33 -1.06 1.64 -7.54
N GLY A 34 -0.03 0.80 -7.53
CA GLY A 34 0.27 -0.15 -6.47
C GLY A 34 0.95 0.54 -5.29
N ALA A 35 0.65 0.07 -4.09
CA ALA A 35 1.18 0.62 -2.85
C ALA A 35 2.50 -0.06 -2.48
N ARG A 36 3.41 0.73 -1.91
CA ARG A 36 4.74 0.30 -1.50
C ARG A 36 5.07 0.85 -0.12
N GLU A 37 6.05 0.25 0.52
CA GLU A 37 6.65 0.79 1.74
C GLU A 37 7.01 2.26 1.56
N GLY A 38 6.53 3.12 2.46
CA GLY A 38 6.71 4.56 2.44
C GLY A 38 5.54 5.35 1.86
N ASP A 39 4.58 4.68 1.19
CA ASP A 39 3.42 5.35 0.63
C ASP A 39 2.46 5.84 1.71
N ALA A 40 1.81 6.97 1.42
CA ALA A 40 0.94 7.68 2.32
C ALA A 40 -0.41 6.97 2.46
N VAL A 41 -0.90 6.87 3.69
CA VAL A 41 -2.20 6.32 4.04
C VAL A 41 -2.91 7.24 5.01
N SER A 42 -4.23 7.26 4.98
CA SER A 42 -5.04 7.93 6.00
C SER A 42 -5.55 6.95 7.06
N CYS A 43 -5.89 7.51 8.21
CA CYS A 43 -6.54 6.83 9.33
C CYS A 43 -7.91 7.51 9.53
N GLY A 44 -9.00 6.74 9.60
CA GLY A 44 -10.32 7.32 9.88
C GLY A 44 -10.50 7.72 11.34
N GLN A 45 -9.68 7.17 12.24
CA GLN A 45 -9.74 7.41 13.68
C GLN A 45 -8.85 8.55 14.16
N SER A 46 -7.90 9.02 13.34
CA SER A 46 -6.91 10.02 13.75
C SER A 46 -6.59 10.98 12.60
N PRO A 47 -6.60 12.30 12.85
CA PRO A 47 -6.25 13.28 11.83
C PRO A 47 -4.75 13.20 11.54
N GLY A 48 -4.40 12.82 10.31
CA GLY A 48 -3.02 12.74 9.88
C GLY A 48 -2.82 11.83 8.68
N THR A 49 -1.61 11.91 8.12
CA THR A 49 -1.15 11.02 7.06
C THR A 49 -0.05 10.14 7.64
N TYR A 50 -0.22 8.84 7.51
CA TYR A 50 0.71 7.81 7.96
C TYR A 50 1.40 7.19 6.76
N LYS A 51 2.43 6.38 7.01
CA LYS A 51 3.18 5.70 5.94
C LYS A 51 3.12 4.19 6.13
N ILE A 52 3.11 3.46 5.03
CA ILE A 52 3.31 2.01 5.05
C ILE A 52 4.76 1.75 5.50
N LEU A 53 4.97 0.92 6.52
CA LEU A 53 6.30 0.63 7.09
C LEU A 53 6.81 -0.77 6.75
N GLY A 54 6.07 -1.53 5.94
CA GLY A 54 6.39 -2.91 5.60
C GLY A 54 5.90 -3.29 4.21
N GLY A 55 6.07 -4.56 3.90
CA GLY A 55 5.75 -5.15 2.61
C GLY A 55 6.32 -6.56 2.53
N THR A 56 6.11 -7.24 1.42
CA THR A 56 6.69 -8.57 1.21
C THR A 56 8.22 -8.47 1.05
N SER A 57 8.93 -9.49 1.56
CA SER A 57 10.41 -9.56 1.51
C SER A 57 10.95 -9.94 0.13
N ASP A 58 10.12 -10.55 -0.72
CA ASP A 58 10.53 -11.08 -2.01
C ASP A 58 10.22 -10.15 -3.20
N SER A 59 9.39 -9.13 -3.00
CA SER A 59 8.92 -8.26 -4.08
C SER A 59 9.27 -6.80 -3.83
N TRP A 60 9.95 -6.21 -4.81
CA TRP A 60 10.58 -4.90 -4.72
C TRP A 60 10.28 -4.08 -5.98
N ASP A 61 10.04 -2.79 -5.81
CA ASP A 61 9.92 -1.81 -6.88
C ASP A 61 10.73 -0.57 -6.52
N GLU A 62 11.67 -0.19 -7.38
CA GLU A 62 12.64 0.90 -7.15
C GLU A 62 13.37 0.84 -5.77
N GLY A 63 13.63 -0.36 -5.27
CA GLY A 63 14.29 -0.57 -3.97
C GLY A 63 13.38 -0.41 -2.75
N ARG A 64 12.07 -0.26 -2.95
CA ARG A 64 11.03 -0.25 -1.91
C ARG A 64 10.24 -1.56 -1.95
N ARG A 65 9.88 -2.10 -0.78
CA ARG A 65 9.07 -3.32 -0.70
C ARG A 65 7.64 -3.07 -1.14
N LEU A 66 7.06 -4.02 -1.87
CA LEU A 66 5.65 -3.96 -2.25
C LEU A 66 4.77 -4.28 -1.05
N ALA A 67 3.69 -3.53 -0.88
CA ALA A 67 2.76 -3.66 0.24
C ALA A 67 1.53 -4.48 -0.10
#